data_AF-A0A3C0QVB3-F1
#
_entry.id   AF-A0A3C0QVB3-F1
#
_cell.length_a   1.000
_cell.length_b   1.000
_cell.length_c   1.000
_cell.angle_alpha   90.00
_cell.angle_beta   90.00
_cell.angle_gamma   90.00
#
_symmetry.space_group_name_H-M   'P 1'
#
loop_
_entity.id
_entity.type
_entity.pdbx_description
1 polymer ?
#
loop_
_entity_poly.entity_id
_entity_poly.type
_entity_poly.pdbx_seq_one_letter_code
_entity_poly.pdbx_strand_id
1 'polypeptide(L)'
;MSFISPSVVSKLPLVGTSVFAVMTQLAREHNAINLSQGFPDFAVSKELVSLINQHMRKGNNQYAPMPGLPLLRERIAAKTELLYGAIYNPETEVTVTAGATQALFTAISAFIRKDDEVIVFEPAYDSYTPAIRLNGGIPKISRLQLPDYTIHWDEVEKLLSSRTRMIIINSPHNPSGAILKPSDLEMLAKLTKDTEILILSDEVYEHIVFDGHRHESVSRYPELMKRSLVTCSFGKTFHATGWKTGYCIAPEYLMKEFRKIHQFVVFAVNTPLQYALADFLETPEHYQGLEAFFEKKRDFFIQALQGSRFG
;
A
#
# COMPACT_ATOMS: atom_id res chain seq x y z
N MET A 1 -20.00 36.69 -30.38
CA MET A 1 -18.97 36.69 -29.33
C MET A 1 -18.07 35.48 -29.56
N SER A 2 -16.77 35.65 -29.82
CA SER A 2 -15.85 34.51 -29.90
C SER A 2 -15.47 34.09 -28.49
N PHE A 3 -15.79 32.86 -28.10
CA PHE A 3 -15.33 32.29 -26.84
C PHE A 3 -13.83 32.00 -26.95
N ILE A 4 -13.02 32.62 -26.09
CA ILE A 4 -11.63 32.22 -25.89
C ILE A 4 -11.66 31.07 -24.86
N SER A 5 -11.29 29.86 -25.29
CA SER A 5 -11.07 28.76 -24.37
C SER A 5 -9.72 28.91 -23.69
N PRO A 6 -9.64 28.81 -22.35
CA PRO A 6 -8.36 28.86 -21.64
C PRO A 6 -7.49 27.65 -22.00
N SER A 7 -6.20 27.87 -22.25
CA SER A 7 -5.23 26.79 -22.46
C SER A 7 -4.97 26.06 -21.15
N VAL A 8 -5.26 24.77 -21.09
CA VAL A 8 -4.95 23.91 -19.93
C VAL A 8 -3.58 23.27 -20.14
N VAL A 9 -2.63 23.56 -19.26
CA VAL A 9 -1.33 22.87 -19.22
C VAL A 9 -1.41 21.78 -18.14
N SER A 10 -1.33 20.51 -18.55
CA SER A 10 -1.41 19.38 -17.62
C SER A 10 -0.23 19.38 -16.65
N LYS A 11 -0.49 19.15 -15.36
CA LYS A 11 0.55 18.87 -14.36
C LYS A 11 1.16 17.46 -14.53
N LEU A 12 0.51 16.59 -15.31
CA LEU A 12 0.91 15.20 -15.53
C LEU A 12 0.74 14.84 -17.03
N PRO A 13 1.50 15.46 -17.95
CA PRO A 13 1.33 15.26 -19.39
C PRO A 13 1.71 13.85 -19.88
N LEU A 14 2.45 13.09 -19.05
CA LEU A 14 2.91 11.73 -19.37
C LEU A 14 2.02 10.63 -18.76
N VAL A 15 0.94 10.99 -18.06
CA VAL A 15 0.01 10.01 -17.47
C VAL A 15 -1.10 9.71 -18.48
N GLY A 16 -1.13 8.48 -18.96
CA GLY A 16 -2.18 7.96 -19.84
C GLY A 16 -3.24 7.16 -19.09
N THR A 17 -4.16 6.55 -19.84
CA THR A 17 -5.15 5.60 -19.30
C THR A 17 -4.44 4.41 -18.66
N SER A 18 -4.88 4.00 -17.46
CA SER A 18 -4.30 2.85 -16.75
C SER A 18 -4.41 1.57 -17.59
N VAL A 19 -3.32 0.80 -17.66
CA VAL A 19 -3.24 -0.49 -18.36
C VAL A 19 -4.34 -1.45 -17.87
N PHE A 20 -4.69 -1.40 -16.58
CA PHE A 20 -5.75 -2.23 -16.01
C PHE A 20 -7.12 -1.93 -16.64
N ALA A 21 -7.43 -0.67 -16.92
CA ALA A 21 -8.70 -0.30 -17.54
C ALA A 21 -8.77 -0.84 -18.98
N VAL A 22 -7.67 -0.73 -19.73
CA VAL A 22 -7.56 -1.25 -21.10
C VAL A 22 -7.73 -2.76 -21.14
N MET A 23 -7.00 -3.50 -20.30
CA MET A 23 -7.06 -4.97 -20.28
C MET A 23 -8.44 -5.51 -19.88
N THR A 24 -9.13 -4.81 -18.98
CA THR A 24 -10.49 -5.19 -18.54
C THR A 24 -11.50 -5.08 -19.67
N GLN A 25 -11.40 -3.99 -20.44
CA GLN A 25 -12.25 -3.78 -21.60
C GLN A 25 -12.00 -4.87 -22.64
N LEU A 26 -10.74 -5.14 -22.98
CA LEU A 26 -10.37 -6.20 -23.92
C LEU A 26 -10.84 -7.59 -23.47
N ALA A 27 -10.71 -7.92 -22.19
CA ALA A 27 -11.18 -9.21 -21.66
C ALA A 27 -12.69 -9.38 -21.85
N ARG A 28 -13.48 -8.31 -21.66
CA ARG A 28 -14.93 -8.33 -21.92
C ARG A 28 -15.25 -8.46 -23.40
N GLU A 29 -14.58 -7.68 -24.25
CA GLU A 29 -14.77 -7.69 -25.70
C GLU A 29 -14.48 -9.07 -26.32
N HIS A 30 -13.49 -9.77 -25.78
CA HIS A 30 -13.07 -11.09 -26.27
C HIS A 30 -13.60 -12.27 -25.46
N ASN A 31 -14.48 -12.05 -24.47
CA ASN A 31 -14.96 -13.09 -23.56
C ASN A 31 -13.83 -13.95 -22.95
N ALA A 32 -12.71 -13.30 -22.62
CA ALA A 32 -11.53 -13.94 -22.05
C ALA A 32 -11.66 -14.09 -20.53
N ILE A 33 -11.01 -15.11 -19.97
CA ILE A 33 -10.81 -15.21 -18.52
C ILE A 33 -9.86 -14.07 -18.11
N ASN A 34 -10.35 -13.14 -17.29
CA ASN A 34 -9.59 -11.97 -16.91
C ASN A 34 -8.65 -12.26 -15.73
N LEU A 35 -7.40 -12.61 -16.03
CA LEU A 35 -6.31 -12.73 -15.05
C LEU A 35 -5.44 -11.47 -14.94
N SER A 36 -5.85 -10.35 -15.55
CA SER A 36 -5.10 -9.08 -15.55
C SER A 36 -5.44 -8.16 -14.38
N GLN A 37 -6.66 -8.27 -13.84
CA GLN A 37 -7.11 -7.42 -12.74
C GLN A 37 -6.76 -8.06 -11.39
N GLY A 38 -5.98 -7.34 -10.58
CA GLY A 38 -5.59 -7.76 -9.23
C GLY A 38 -6.69 -7.56 -8.17
N PHE A 39 -7.89 -8.08 -8.38
CA PHE A 39 -8.92 -8.18 -7.34
C PHE A 39 -9.67 -9.53 -7.36
N PRO A 40 -10.19 -9.99 -6.22
CA PRO A 40 -10.95 -11.24 -6.14
C PRO A 40 -12.25 -11.24 -6.94
N ASP A 41 -12.53 -12.36 -7.61
CA ASP A 41 -13.81 -12.68 -8.26
C ASP A 41 -14.76 -13.50 -7.36
N PHE A 42 -14.37 -13.73 -6.10
CA PHE A 42 -15.17 -14.39 -5.08
C PHE A 42 -15.70 -13.41 -4.03
N ALA A 43 -16.74 -13.84 -3.30
CA ALA A 43 -17.46 -12.97 -2.37
C ALA A 43 -16.63 -12.59 -1.13
N VAL A 44 -16.88 -11.39 -0.63
CA VAL A 44 -16.41 -10.91 0.68
C VAL A 44 -17.08 -11.71 1.81
N SER A 45 -16.43 -11.77 2.99
CA SER A 45 -17.01 -12.38 4.19
C SER A 45 -18.42 -11.84 4.46
N LYS A 46 -19.38 -12.77 4.60
CA LYS A 46 -20.78 -12.45 4.91
C LYS A 46 -20.91 -11.77 6.28
N GLU A 47 -20.07 -12.17 7.23
CA GLU A 47 -20.01 -11.57 8.56
C GLU A 47 -19.62 -10.08 8.47
N LEU A 48 -18.53 -9.78 7.76
CA LEU A 48 -18.08 -8.40 7.59
C LEU A 48 -19.13 -7.53 6.87
N VAL A 49 -19.79 -8.06 5.85
CA VAL A 49 -20.94 -7.38 5.20
C VAL A 49 -22.09 -7.13 6.19
N SER A 50 -22.37 -8.09 7.07
CA SER A 50 -23.41 -7.96 8.10
C SER A 50 -23.10 -6.85 9.10
N LEU A 51 -21.85 -6.79 9.59
CA LEU A 51 -21.39 -5.76 10.53
C LEU A 51 -21.57 -4.35 9.94
N ILE A 52 -21.21 -4.15 8.67
CA ILE A 52 -21.39 -2.85 7.99
C ILE A 52 -22.86 -2.45 7.98
N ASN A 53 -23.74 -3.36 7.56
CA ASN A 53 -25.18 -3.12 7.53
C ASN A 53 -25.73 -2.78 8.92
N GLN A 54 -25.23 -3.46 9.96
CA GLN A 54 -25.61 -3.20 11.34
C GLN A 54 -25.22 -1.78 11.77
N HIS A 55 -23.99 -1.33 11.53
CA HIS A 55 -23.55 0.02 11.91
C HIS A 55 -24.27 1.11 11.12
N MET A 56 -24.54 0.89 9.82
CA MET A 56 -25.35 1.80 9.03
C MET A 56 -26.75 1.99 9.64
N ARG A 57 -27.41 0.88 10.03
CA ARG A 57 -28.74 0.91 10.65
C ARG A 57 -28.74 1.52 12.05
N LYS A 58 -27.65 1.38 12.81
CA LYS A 58 -27.46 2.03 14.12
C LYS A 58 -27.27 3.56 14.02
N GLY A 59 -27.16 4.12 12.82
CA GLY A 59 -27.01 5.55 12.60
C GLY A 59 -25.56 6.04 12.54
N ASN A 60 -24.57 5.14 12.47
CA ASN A 60 -23.14 5.47 12.39
C ASN A 60 -22.73 5.98 10.99
N ASN A 61 -23.46 6.95 10.46
CA ASN A 61 -23.32 7.45 9.08
C ASN A 61 -22.74 8.87 9.00
N GLN A 62 -22.53 9.53 10.13
CA GLN A 62 -21.93 10.87 10.20
C GLN A 62 -20.40 10.78 10.17
N TYR A 63 -19.72 11.93 10.04
CA TYR A 63 -18.26 11.98 9.95
C TYR A 63 -17.56 11.23 11.10
N ALA A 64 -16.64 10.34 10.73
CA ALA A 64 -15.63 9.83 11.64
C ALA A 64 -14.63 10.94 12.01
N PRO A 65 -13.90 10.82 13.13
CA PRO A 65 -12.76 11.69 13.41
C PRO A 65 -11.75 11.68 12.26
N MET A 66 -11.05 12.79 12.03
CA MET A 66 -10.11 12.94 10.91
C MET A 66 -9.05 11.83 10.83
N PRO A 67 -8.39 11.43 11.94
CA PRO A 67 -7.46 10.30 11.91
C PRO A 67 -8.10 8.93 11.68
N GLY A 68 -9.42 8.82 11.80
CA GLY A 68 -10.17 7.57 11.85
C GLY A 68 -10.76 7.28 13.24
N LEU A 69 -11.68 6.32 13.27
CA LEU A 69 -12.37 5.86 14.47
C LEU A 69 -11.36 5.37 15.53
N PRO A 70 -11.43 5.81 16.80
CA PRO A 70 -10.48 5.41 17.84
C PRO A 70 -10.32 3.90 17.98
N LEU A 71 -11.44 3.18 18.09
CA LEU A 71 -11.43 1.72 18.21
C LEU A 71 -10.74 1.03 17.02
N LEU A 72 -10.94 1.52 15.79
CA LEU A 72 -10.26 0.95 14.63
C LEU A 72 -8.74 1.18 14.70
N ARG A 73 -8.31 2.37 15.13
CA ARG A 73 -6.88 2.68 15.30
C ARG A 73 -6.24 1.81 16.39
N GLU A 74 -6.95 1.57 17.49
CA GLU A 74 -6.53 0.64 18.55
C GLU A 74 -6.37 -0.80 18.01
N ARG A 75 -7.35 -1.29 17.24
CA ARG A 75 -7.28 -2.63 16.62
C ARG A 75 -6.14 -2.76 15.62
N ILE A 76 -5.85 -1.71 14.85
CA ILE A 76 -4.70 -1.68 13.94
C ILE A 76 -3.38 -1.73 14.74
N ALA A 77 -3.25 -0.94 15.80
CA ALA A 77 -2.06 -0.96 16.65
C ALA A 77 -1.85 -2.33 17.31
N ALA A 78 -2.90 -2.92 17.89
CA ALA A 78 -2.85 -4.25 18.50
C ALA A 78 -2.51 -5.36 17.48
N LYS A 79 -3.10 -5.32 16.28
CA LYS A 79 -2.73 -6.22 15.17
C LYS A 79 -1.26 -6.08 14.81
N THR A 80 -0.75 -4.85 14.73
CA THR A 80 0.64 -4.56 14.36
C THR A 80 1.62 -5.09 15.40
N GLU A 81 1.30 -4.92 16.69
CA GLU A 81 2.08 -5.49 17.79
C GLU A 81 2.06 -7.02 17.74
N LEU A 82 0.88 -7.64 17.56
CA LEU A 82 0.73 -9.09 17.47
C LEU A 82 1.57 -9.69 16.32
N LEU A 83 1.55 -9.07 15.14
CA LEU A 83 2.21 -9.61 13.95
C LEU A 83 3.72 -9.31 13.94
N TYR A 84 4.11 -8.10 14.34
CA TYR A 84 5.45 -7.57 14.11
C TYR A 84 6.25 -7.30 15.39
N GLY A 85 5.63 -7.35 16.56
CA GLY A 85 6.23 -6.95 17.84
C GLY A 85 6.44 -5.43 17.96
N ALA A 86 5.83 -4.65 17.07
CA ALA A 86 6.00 -3.20 16.98
C ALA A 86 4.84 -2.47 17.64
N ILE A 87 5.13 -1.60 18.59
CA ILE A 87 4.13 -0.84 19.34
C ILE A 87 4.00 0.56 18.73
N TYR A 88 2.81 0.87 18.24
CA TYR A 88 2.45 2.21 17.77
C TYR A 88 1.36 2.79 18.66
N ASN A 89 1.44 4.08 18.96
CA ASN A 89 0.39 4.78 19.68
C ASN A 89 -0.83 4.98 18.75
N PRO A 90 -2.01 4.41 19.06
CA PRO A 90 -3.17 4.51 18.18
C PRO A 90 -3.63 5.96 17.97
N GLU A 91 -3.48 6.85 18.96
CA GLU A 91 -3.87 8.25 18.89
C GLU A 91 -2.96 9.08 17.99
N THR A 92 -1.65 8.86 18.05
CA THR A 92 -0.67 9.74 17.37
C THR A 92 -0.02 9.13 16.14
N GLU A 93 -0.05 7.80 15.97
CA GLU A 93 0.80 7.08 15.00
C GLU A 93 0.02 6.22 14.01
N VAL A 94 -1.31 6.21 14.08
CA VAL A 94 -2.20 5.47 13.16
C VAL A 94 -3.18 6.41 12.49
N THR A 95 -3.30 6.36 11.16
CA THR A 95 -4.32 7.12 10.41
C THR A 95 -5.04 6.23 9.41
N VAL A 96 -6.36 6.18 9.48
CA VAL A 96 -7.23 5.49 8.52
C VAL A 96 -7.36 6.34 7.25
N THR A 97 -7.29 5.69 6.09
CA THR A 97 -7.23 6.33 4.77
C THR A 97 -8.28 5.76 3.83
N ALA A 98 -8.63 6.53 2.79
CA ALA A 98 -9.52 6.10 1.70
C ALA A 98 -8.80 5.13 0.75
N GLY A 99 -8.34 4.01 1.30
CA GLY A 99 -7.51 3.00 0.66
C GLY A 99 -6.03 3.36 0.70
N ALA A 100 -5.19 2.35 0.52
CA ALA A 100 -3.73 2.53 0.50
C ALA A 100 -3.27 3.51 -0.60
N THR A 101 -3.99 3.60 -1.73
CA THR A 101 -3.68 4.59 -2.78
C THR A 101 -3.69 6.03 -2.25
N GLN A 102 -4.66 6.38 -1.40
CA GLN A 102 -4.67 7.69 -0.76
C GLN A 102 -3.57 7.82 0.29
N ALA A 103 -3.28 6.75 1.05
CA ALA A 103 -2.17 6.75 2.00
C ALA A 103 -0.81 7.04 1.31
N LEU A 104 -0.52 6.35 0.21
CA LEU A 104 0.68 6.55 -0.61
C LEU A 104 0.76 7.98 -1.13
N PHE A 105 -0.34 8.49 -1.69
CA PHE A 105 -0.40 9.86 -2.19
C PHE A 105 -0.14 10.89 -1.09
N THR A 106 -0.75 10.70 0.08
CA THR A 106 -0.61 11.60 1.24
C THR A 106 0.81 11.54 1.81
N ALA A 107 1.42 10.36 1.92
CA ALA A 107 2.81 10.24 2.35
C ALA A 107 3.75 10.97 1.39
N ILE A 108 3.64 10.71 0.09
CA ILE A 108 4.47 11.38 -0.92
C ILE A 108 4.25 12.90 -0.88
N SER A 109 3.01 13.36 -0.84
CA SER A 109 2.71 14.80 -0.84
C SER A 109 3.09 15.52 0.46
N ALA A 110 3.18 14.81 1.58
CA ALA A 110 3.61 15.38 2.86
C ALA A 110 5.13 15.62 2.93
N PHE A 111 5.91 14.80 2.22
CA PHE A 111 7.37 14.76 2.44
C PHE A 111 8.22 15.06 1.22
N ILE A 112 7.65 15.01 0.01
CA ILE A 112 8.38 15.30 -1.23
C ILE A 112 8.16 16.75 -1.62
N ARG A 113 9.26 17.46 -1.81
CA ARG A 113 9.30 18.82 -2.31
C ARG A 113 9.88 18.84 -3.72
N LYS A 114 9.86 20.04 -4.31
CA LYS A 114 10.50 20.28 -5.59
C LYS A 114 11.98 19.87 -5.53
N ASP A 115 12.40 19.12 -6.55
CA ASP A 115 13.77 18.65 -6.77
C ASP A 115 14.27 17.58 -5.78
N ASP A 116 13.44 17.12 -4.84
CA ASP A 116 13.74 15.95 -3.99
C ASP A 116 13.81 14.68 -4.86
N GLU A 117 14.80 13.83 -4.60
CA GLU A 117 14.97 12.55 -5.28
C GLU A 117 14.28 11.43 -4.50
N VAL A 118 13.53 10.58 -5.20
CA VAL A 118 12.81 9.44 -4.62
C VAL A 118 13.19 8.16 -5.33
N ILE A 119 13.76 7.21 -4.61
CA ILE A 119 14.14 5.91 -5.19
C ILE A 119 12.89 5.02 -5.31
N VAL A 120 12.69 4.46 -6.50
CA VAL A 120 11.59 3.55 -6.85
C VAL A 120 12.17 2.32 -7.54
N PHE A 121 11.69 1.14 -7.16
CA PHE A 121 12.09 -0.13 -7.76
C PHE A 121 11.13 -0.50 -8.90
N GLU A 122 11.62 -0.63 -10.13
CA GLU A 122 10.84 -1.05 -11.28
C GLU A 122 11.06 -2.53 -11.62
N PRO A 123 10.03 -3.29 -12.02
CA PRO A 123 8.65 -2.85 -12.29
C PRO A 123 7.91 -2.43 -11.01
N ALA A 124 7.10 -1.37 -11.06
CA ALA A 124 6.48 -0.78 -9.88
C ALA A 124 4.96 -0.67 -10.04
N TYR A 125 4.25 -0.54 -8.92
CA TYR A 125 2.86 -0.07 -8.94
C TYR A 125 2.79 1.36 -9.50
N ASP A 126 1.82 1.58 -10.39
CA ASP A 126 1.79 2.74 -11.29
C ASP A 126 1.51 4.08 -10.59
N SER A 127 1.08 4.08 -9.32
CA SER A 127 0.72 5.30 -8.61
C SER A 127 1.91 6.09 -8.04
N TYR A 128 3.07 5.47 -7.83
CA TYR A 128 4.19 6.11 -7.12
C TYR A 128 4.77 7.30 -7.91
N THR A 129 5.24 7.04 -9.14
CA THR A 129 5.90 8.02 -10.00
C THR A 129 5.04 9.25 -10.32
N PRO A 130 3.74 9.11 -10.66
CA PRO A 130 2.85 10.26 -10.85
C PRO A 130 2.72 11.13 -9.60
N ALA A 131 2.59 10.54 -8.41
CA ALA A 131 2.48 11.28 -7.16
C ALA A 131 3.79 12.03 -6.82
N ILE A 132 4.95 11.41 -7.07
CA ILE A 132 6.26 12.05 -6.90
C ILE A 132 6.37 13.28 -7.81
N ARG A 133 6.09 13.11 -9.11
CA ARG A 133 6.17 14.19 -10.10
C ARG A 133 5.18 15.32 -9.83
N LEU A 134 3.97 15.01 -9.37
CA LEU A 134 2.95 16.01 -9.05
C LEU A 134 3.43 16.99 -7.95
N ASN A 135 4.25 16.50 -7.03
CA ASN A 135 4.86 17.26 -5.94
C ASN A 135 6.24 17.85 -6.30
N GLY A 136 6.66 17.73 -7.56
CA GLY A 136 7.92 18.28 -8.07
C GLY A 136 9.15 17.43 -7.77
N GLY A 137 8.98 16.23 -7.23
CA GLY A 137 10.08 15.29 -6.98
C GLY A 137 10.56 14.60 -8.27
N ILE A 138 11.76 14.01 -8.17
CA ILE A 138 12.47 13.33 -9.25
C ILE A 138 12.57 11.83 -8.91
N PRO A 139 11.82 10.95 -9.60
CA PRO A 139 11.98 9.51 -9.45
C PRO A 139 13.37 9.05 -9.91
N LYS A 140 14.07 8.31 -9.05
CA LYS A 140 15.35 7.64 -9.32
C LYS A 140 15.07 6.14 -9.40
N ILE A 141 15.15 5.58 -10.60
CA ILE A 141 14.70 4.21 -10.86
C ILE A 141 15.83 3.21 -10.60
N SER A 142 15.58 2.24 -9.71
CA SER A 142 16.36 1.01 -9.60
C SER A 142 15.61 -0.11 -10.33
N ARG A 143 16.24 -0.78 -11.30
CA ARG A 143 15.57 -1.81 -12.10
C ARG A 143 15.83 -3.19 -11.51
N LEU A 144 14.79 -3.82 -11.01
CA LEU A 144 14.79 -5.23 -10.61
C LEU A 144 14.81 -6.11 -11.85
N GLN A 145 15.53 -7.22 -11.78
CA GLN A 145 15.78 -8.07 -12.94
C GLN A 145 15.28 -9.49 -12.70
N LEU A 146 14.93 -10.16 -13.80
CA LEU A 146 14.75 -11.61 -13.80
C LEU A 146 16.05 -12.31 -13.38
N PRO A 147 15.97 -13.50 -12.74
CA PRO A 147 14.74 -14.28 -12.53
C PRO A 147 13.99 -13.97 -11.23
N ASP A 148 14.64 -13.38 -10.23
CA ASP A 148 14.12 -13.33 -8.85
C ASP A 148 13.63 -11.96 -8.40
N TYR A 149 13.88 -10.90 -9.18
CA TYR A 149 13.53 -9.52 -8.87
C TYR A 149 14.07 -9.03 -7.52
N THR A 150 15.21 -9.57 -7.08
CA THR A 150 15.87 -9.13 -5.85
C THR A 150 16.43 -7.71 -5.98
N ILE A 151 16.54 -7.01 -4.85
CA ILE A 151 17.13 -5.68 -4.82
C ILE A 151 18.66 -5.80 -4.85
N HIS A 152 19.27 -5.23 -5.89
CA HIS A 152 20.71 -5.06 -5.96
C HIS A 152 21.14 -3.81 -5.17
N TRP A 153 21.40 -3.97 -3.88
CA TRP A 153 21.69 -2.86 -2.96
C TRP A 153 22.91 -2.02 -3.35
N ASP A 154 23.91 -2.60 -3.99
CA ASP A 154 25.07 -1.87 -4.52
C ASP A 154 24.66 -0.86 -5.63
N GLU A 155 23.63 -1.18 -6.42
CA GLU A 155 23.09 -0.25 -7.42
C GLU A 155 22.22 0.83 -6.75
N VAL A 156 21.51 0.48 -5.67
CA VAL A 156 20.76 1.46 -4.87
C VAL A 156 21.69 2.49 -4.25
N GLU A 157 22.83 2.06 -3.70
CA GLU A 157 23.83 2.95 -3.13
C GLU A 157 24.32 4.00 -4.13
N LYS A 158 24.50 3.61 -5.41
CA LYS A 158 24.89 4.54 -6.49
C LYS A 158 23.81 5.54 -6.87
N LEU A 159 22.54 5.27 -6.57
CA LEU A 159 21.43 6.20 -6.81
C LEU A 159 21.29 7.25 -5.72
N LEU A 160 21.88 7.01 -4.54
CA LEU A 160 21.82 7.93 -3.41
C LEU A 160 22.54 9.24 -3.73
N SER A 161 21.98 10.32 -3.21
CA SER A 161 22.55 11.66 -3.29
C SER A 161 22.13 12.48 -2.08
N SER A 162 22.70 13.67 -1.92
CA SER A 162 22.26 14.64 -0.90
C SER A 162 20.82 15.13 -1.11
N ARG A 163 20.20 14.84 -2.27
CA ARG A 163 18.79 15.15 -2.55
C ARG A 163 17.86 13.95 -2.34
N THR A 164 18.38 12.76 -2.03
CA THR A 164 17.53 11.61 -1.79
C THR A 164 16.71 11.84 -0.53
N ARG A 165 15.39 11.94 -0.70
CA ARG A 165 14.45 12.20 0.39
C ARG A 165 13.71 10.96 0.84
N MET A 166 13.44 10.04 -0.08
CA MET A 166 12.62 8.87 0.20
C MET A 166 13.04 7.66 -0.63
N ILE A 167 12.93 6.48 -0.03
CA ILE A 167 12.98 5.18 -0.73
C ILE A 167 11.60 4.55 -0.59
N ILE A 168 10.96 4.22 -1.71
CA ILE A 168 9.68 3.49 -1.72
C ILE A 168 9.99 2.01 -1.92
N ILE A 169 9.61 1.18 -0.94
CA ILE A 169 9.63 -0.29 -1.06
C ILE A 169 8.20 -0.81 -1.15
N ASN A 170 8.00 -1.90 -1.89
CA ASN A 170 6.73 -2.60 -1.94
C ASN A 170 6.98 -4.10 -1.74
N SER A 171 6.49 -4.65 -0.63
CA SER A 171 6.70 -6.05 -0.27
C SER A 171 5.48 -6.60 0.47
N PRO A 172 4.91 -7.73 0.05
CA PRO A 172 5.17 -8.45 -1.21
C PRO A 172 4.99 -7.59 -2.47
N HIS A 173 5.89 -7.77 -3.43
CA HIS A 173 6.10 -6.85 -4.53
C HIS A 173 5.12 -7.09 -5.69
N ASN A 174 4.30 -6.09 -6.01
CA ASN A 174 3.49 -6.07 -7.21
C ASN A 174 4.24 -5.30 -8.32
N PRO A 175 4.57 -5.94 -9.46
CA PRO A 175 3.94 -7.16 -10.01
C PRO A 175 4.71 -8.47 -9.85
N SER A 176 5.96 -8.47 -9.37
CA SER A 176 6.83 -9.66 -9.49
C SER A 176 6.48 -10.83 -8.56
N GLY A 177 5.78 -10.58 -7.46
CA GLY A 177 5.59 -11.54 -6.36
C GLY A 177 6.80 -11.70 -5.42
N ALA A 178 7.94 -11.05 -5.70
CA ALA A 178 9.11 -11.08 -4.83
C ALA A 178 8.81 -10.51 -3.42
N ILE A 179 9.55 -11.00 -2.42
CA ILE A 179 9.46 -10.55 -1.03
C ILE A 179 10.83 -10.05 -0.58
N LEU A 180 10.83 -9.09 0.34
CA LEU A 180 12.05 -8.68 1.03
C LEU A 180 12.46 -9.72 2.07
N LYS A 181 13.78 -9.94 2.15
CA LYS A 181 14.43 -10.80 3.13
C LYS A 181 14.95 -9.96 4.30
N PRO A 182 15.30 -10.58 5.44
CA PRO A 182 15.93 -9.86 6.55
C PRO A 182 17.18 -9.08 6.13
N SER A 183 18.01 -9.66 5.26
CA SER A 183 19.20 -9.01 4.70
C SER A 183 18.88 -7.75 3.90
N ASP A 184 17.72 -7.69 3.25
CA ASP A 184 17.30 -6.49 2.53
C ASP A 184 16.98 -5.34 3.50
N LEU A 185 16.34 -5.65 4.62
CA LEU A 185 16.02 -4.64 5.64
C LEU A 185 17.26 -4.20 6.43
N GLU A 186 18.23 -5.10 6.63
CA GLU A 186 19.55 -4.73 7.16
C GLU A 186 20.29 -3.76 6.23
N MET A 187 20.27 -4.01 4.91
CA MET A 187 20.90 -3.12 3.93
C MET A 187 20.17 -1.78 3.83
N LEU A 188 18.83 -1.78 3.84
CA LEU A 188 18.04 -0.55 3.90
C LEU A 188 18.36 0.27 5.16
N ALA A 189 18.51 -0.39 6.31
CA ALA A 189 18.88 0.27 7.56
C ALA A 189 20.29 0.87 7.47
N LYS A 190 21.25 0.12 6.91
CA LYS A 190 22.62 0.60 6.69
C LYS A 190 22.66 1.84 5.79
N LEU A 191 21.94 1.83 4.66
CA LEU A 191 21.96 2.92 3.69
C LEU A 191 21.23 4.19 4.16
N THR A 192 20.22 4.03 5.03
CA THR A 192 19.45 5.17 5.56
C THR A 192 20.00 5.70 6.88
N LYS A 193 20.88 4.94 7.55
CA LYS A 193 21.50 5.35 8.80
C LYS A 193 22.20 6.71 8.66
N ASP A 194 22.02 7.58 9.67
CA ASP A 194 22.61 8.92 9.73
C ASP A 194 22.25 9.85 8.54
N THR A 195 21.16 9.54 7.84
CA THR A 195 20.58 10.38 6.78
C THR A 195 19.17 10.86 7.14
N GLU A 196 18.68 11.85 6.38
CA GLU A 196 17.28 12.29 6.42
C GLU A 196 16.35 11.51 5.48
N ILE A 197 16.82 10.38 4.92
CA ILE A 197 16.03 9.55 4.00
C ILE A 197 14.90 8.87 4.78
N LEU A 198 13.67 9.10 4.32
CA LEU A 198 12.46 8.44 4.79
C LEU A 198 12.18 7.16 3.98
N ILE A 199 11.39 6.27 4.56
CA ILE A 199 10.95 5.06 3.90
C ILE A 199 9.43 5.09 3.75
N LEU A 200 8.94 4.81 2.56
CA LEU A 200 7.53 4.52 2.32
C LEU A 200 7.41 3.04 1.99
N SER A 201 6.87 2.28 2.93
CA SER A 201 6.68 0.83 2.81
C SER A 201 5.24 0.52 2.41
N ASP A 202 5.05 0.13 1.16
CA ASP A 202 3.77 -0.36 0.65
C ASP A 202 3.62 -1.86 0.96
N GLU A 203 2.86 -2.17 2.01
CA GLU A 203 2.69 -3.52 2.56
C GLU A 203 1.24 -4.01 2.38
N VAL A 204 0.54 -3.58 1.33
CA VAL A 204 -0.87 -3.97 1.10
C VAL A 204 -1.09 -5.47 0.95
N TYR A 205 -0.04 -6.23 0.66
CA TYR A 205 -0.04 -7.69 0.52
C TYR A 205 0.62 -8.41 1.72
N GLU A 206 0.77 -7.75 2.87
CA GLU A 206 1.48 -8.30 4.07
C GLU A 206 1.00 -9.71 4.52
N HIS A 207 -0.22 -10.10 4.18
CA HIS A 207 -0.84 -11.40 4.51
C HIS A 207 -0.75 -12.45 3.39
N ILE A 208 -0.06 -12.13 2.29
CA ILE A 208 0.07 -13.00 1.11
C ILE A 208 1.55 -13.33 0.90
N VAL A 209 2.09 -14.15 1.80
CA VAL A 209 3.47 -14.65 1.76
C VAL A 209 3.42 -16.17 1.82
N PHE A 210 4.16 -16.86 0.96
CA PHE A 210 4.05 -18.30 0.75
C PHE A 210 5.29 -19.07 1.21
N ASP A 211 5.23 -20.40 1.10
CA ASP A 211 6.36 -21.33 1.26
C ASP A 211 7.01 -21.28 2.65
N GLY A 212 6.22 -20.93 3.67
CA GLY A 212 6.70 -20.76 5.05
C GLY A 212 7.58 -19.53 5.25
N HIS A 213 7.71 -18.65 4.25
CA HIS A 213 8.37 -17.37 4.43
C HIS A 213 7.55 -16.45 5.34
N ARG A 214 8.26 -15.53 5.99
CA ARG A 214 7.68 -14.50 6.85
C ARG A 214 7.64 -13.17 6.12
N HIS A 215 6.58 -12.40 6.33
CA HIS A 215 6.56 -10.99 5.92
C HIS A 215 7.53 -10.16 6.76
N GLU A 216 8.55 -9.61 6.10
CA GLU A 216 9.54 -8.70 6.67
C GLU A 216 9.05 -7.25 6.58
N SER A 217 8.08 -6.90 7.45
CA SER A 217 7.65 -5.51 7.63
C SER A 217 8.78 -4.66 8.20
N VAL A 218 8.92 -3.42 7.74
CA VAL A 218 9.87 -2.45 8.33
C VAL A 218 9.56 -2.16 9.80
N SER A 219 8.33 -2.42 10.23
CA SER A 219 7.89 -2.28 11.62
C SER A 219 8.67 -3.20 12.57
N ARG A 220 9.19 -4.34 12.08
CA ARG A 220 10.00 -5.28 12.88
C ARG A 220 11.39 -4.73 13.24
N TYR A 221 11.83 -3.66 12.59
CA TYR A 221 13.21 -3.16 12.65
C TYR A 221 13.21 -1.77 13.29
N PRO A 222 13.57 -1.62 14.58
CA PRO A 222 13.40 -0.36 15.32
C PRO A 222 14.02 0.87 14.64
N GLU A 223 15.16 0.73 13.98
CA GLU A 223 15.83 1.83 13.27
C GLU A 223 15.10 2.25 11.99
N LEU A 224 14.45 1.31 11.29
CA LEU A 224 13.61 1.60 10.13
C LEU A 224 12.25 2.15 10.56
N MET A 225 11.64 1.54 11.58
CA MET A 225 10.36 1.95 12.15
C MET A 225 10.33 3.45 12.45
N LYS A 226 11.41 4.00 13.04
CA LYS A 226 11.56 5.42 13.39
C LYS A 226 11.55 6.39 12.21
N ARG A 227 11.64 5.92 10.96
CA ARG A 227 11.70 6.77 9.74
C ARG A 227 10.78 6.29 8.62
N SER A 228 9.88 5.35 8.92
CA SER A 228 9.03 4.71 7.93
C SER A 228 7.59 5.14 8.05
N LEU A 229 6.94 5.29 6.90
CA LEU A 229 5.49 5.26 6.75
C LEU A 229 5.11 3.93 6.13
N VAL A 230 4.32 3.12 6.84
CA VAL A 230 3.84 1.82 6.35
C VAL A 230 2.39 1.95 5.95
N THR A 231 2.07 1.60 4.70
CA THR A 231 0.71 1.68 4.15
C THR A 231 0.14 0.30 3.91
N CYS A 232 -1.09 0.07 4.37
CA CYS A 232 -1.78 -1.22 4.29
C CYS A 232 -3.19 -1.05 3.71
N SER A 233 -3.80 -2.14 3.23
CA SER A 233 -5.14 -2.10 2.62
C SER A 233 -6.05 -3.22 3.11
N PHE A 234 -7.14 -2.84 3.79
CA PHE A 234 -8.21 -3.78 4.13
C PHE A 234 -8.90 -4.35 2.90
N GLY A 235 -8.99 -3.58 1.82
CA GLY A 235 -9.55 -4.07 0.55
C GLY A 235 -8.74 -5.24 -0.05
N LYS A 236 -7.43 -5.26 0.17
CA LYS A 236 -6.57 -6.39 -0.25
C LYS A 236 -6.66 -7.56 0.72
N THR A 237 -6.60 -7.30 2.02
CA THR A 237 -6.72 -8.33 3.06
C THR A 237 -8.06 -9.06 3.03
N PHE A 238 -9.17 -8.32 2.97
CA PHE A 238 -10.54 -8.87 3.11
C PHE A 238 -11.31 -8.96 1.79
N HIS A 239 -10.59 -9.00 0.68
CA HIS A 239 -11.15 -9.28 -0.65
C HIS A 239 -12.20 -8.26 -1.12
N ALA A 240 -12.17 -7.05 -0.55
CA ALA A 240 -13.18 -6.01 -0.73
C ALA A 240 -12.55 -4.74 -1.35
N THR A 241 -11.89 -4.88 -2.50
CA THR A 241 -11.08 -3.81 -3.11
C THR A 241 -11.88 -2.53 -3.41
N GLY A 242 -13.17 -2.66 -3.73
CA GLY A 242 -14.08 -1.54 -3.97
C GLY A 242 -14.43 -0.71 -2.72
N TRP A 243 -14.18 -1.23 -1.52
CA TRP A 243 -14.47 -0.51 -0.27
C TRP A 243 -13.46 0.58 0.08
N LYS A 244 -12.34 0.64 -0.64
CA LYS A 244 -11.36 1.73 -0.58
C LYS A 244 -11.08 2.21 0.86
N THR A 245 -10.70 1.27 1.72
CA THR A 245 -10.27 1.56 3.09
C THR A 245 -8.92 0.92 3.35
N GLY A 246 -8.02 1.71 3.93
CA GLY A 246 -6.66 1.33 4.28
C GLY A 246 -6.20 2.15 5.47
N TYR A 247 -4.91 2.06 5.79
CA TYR A 247 -4.33 2.85 6.87
C TYR A 247 -2.85 3.10 6.63
N CYS A 248 -2.32 4.10 7.32
CA CYS A 248 -0.89 4.36 7.46
C CYS A 248 -0.53 4.25 8.94
N ILE A 249 0.59 3.59 9.24
CA ILE A 249 1.26 3.66 10.54
C ILE A 249 2.63 4.31 10.36
N ALA A 250 2.97 5.24 11.25
CA ALA A 250 4.24 5.96 11.21
C ALA A 250 4.51 6.64 12.56
N PRO A 251 5.78 6.87 12.94
CA PRO A 251 6.12 7.65 14.13
C PRO A 251 5.41 9.00 14.19
N GLU A 252 5.09 9.45 15.40
CA GLU A 252 4.25 10.64 15.63
C GLU A 252 4.72 11.87 14.83
N TYR A 253 6.03 12.11 14.75
CA TYR A 253 6.56 13.28 14.05
C TYR A 253 6.29 13.25 12.54
N LEU A 254 6.25 12.07 11.91
CA LEU A 254 5.83 11.90 10.52
C LEU A 254 4.31 11.98 10.41
N MET A 255 3.61 11.31 11.32
CA MET A 255 2.15 11.25 11.28
C MET A 255 1.50 12.63 11.43
N LYS A 256 2.13 13.54 12.17
CA LYS A 256 1.74 14.96 12.26
C LYS A 256 1.67 15.64 10.89
N GLU A 257 2.69 15.50 10.05
CA GLU A 257 2.70 16.09 8.70
C GLU A 257 1.80 15.32 7.73
N PHE A 258 1.76 13.99 7.83
CA PHE A 258 0.84 13.15 7.06
C PHE A 258 -0.61 13.59 7.24
N ARG A 259 -1.04 13.79 8.50
CA ARG A 259 -2.42 14.21 8.83
C ARG A 259 -2.78 15.59 8.29
N LYS A 260 -1.81 16.53 8.18
CA LYS A 260 -2.05 17.86 7.58
C LYS A 260 -2.41 17.80 6.10
N ILE A 261 -1.88 16.82 5.35
CA ILE A 261 -2.29 16.58 3.97
C ILE A 261 -3.61 15.82 3.93
N HIS A 262 -3.70 14.71 4.67
CA HIS A 262 -4.91 13.85 4.73
C HIS A 262 -6.19 14.64 5.00
N GLN A 263 -6.15 15.58 5.95
CA GLN A 263 -7.32 16.38 6.32
C GLN A 263 -7.94 17.17 5.15
N PHE A 264 -7.14 17.52 4.13
CA PHE A 264 -7.59 18.28 2.97
C PHE A 264 -7.75 17.43 1.71
N VAL A 265 -7.23 16.20 1.72
CA VAL A 265 -7.44 15.25 0.62
C VAL A 265 -8.80 14.58 0.76
N VAL A 266 -9.18 14.12 1.96
CA VAL A 266 -10.48 13.46 2.19
C VAL A 266 -11.17 13.88 3.50
N PHE A 267 -10.45 14.51 4.44
CA PHE A 267 -10.91 14.83 5.80
C PHE A 267 -11.25 13.61 6.66
N ALA A 268 -12.25 12.81 6.27
CA ALA A 268 -12.68 11.61 6.98
C ALA A 268 -12.99 10.45 6.02
N VAL A 269 -12.93 9.23 6.52
CA VAL A 269 -13.15 7.99 5.76
C VAL A 269 -14.48 7.34 6.17
N ASN A 270 -15.06 6.50 5.31
CA ASN A 270 -16.37 5.86 5.49
C ASN A 270 -16.59 5.30 6.92
N THR A 271 -17.42 5.99 7.70
CA THR A 271 -17.65 5.72 9.13
C THR A 271 -18.20 4.33 9.44
N PRO A 272 -19.32 3.87 8.85
CA PRO A 272 -19.89 2.57 9.21
C PRO A 272 -18.94 1.42 8.86
N LEU A 273 -18.15 1.57 7.79
CA LEU A 273 -17.11 0.60 7.44
C LEU A 273 -15.98 0.55 8.47
N GLN A 274 -15.57 1.69 9.03
CA GLN A 274 -14.55 1.71 10.07
C GLN A 274 -15.01 0.98 11.35
N TYR A 275 -16.27 1.15 11.75
CA TYR A 275 -16.83 0.38 12.87
C TYR A 275 -16.83 -1.12 12.59
N ALA A 276 -17.32 -1.54 11.42
CA ALA A 276 -17.36 -2.95 11.06
C ALA A 276 -15.97 -3.59 11.00
N LEU A 277 -14.97 -2.86 10.47
CA LEU A 277 -13.58 -3.31 10.47
C LEU A 277 -13.02 -3.41 11.89
N ALA A 278 -13.36 -2.50 12.79
CA ALA A 278 -12.90 -2.55 14.17
C ALA A 278 -13.43 -3.78 14.92
N ASP A 279 -14.71 -4.12 14.71
CA ASP A 279 -15.33 -5.33 15.26
C ASP A 279 -14.72 -6.58 14.61
N PHE A 280 -14.56 -6.60 13.28
CA PHE A 280 -14.04 -7.76 12.56
C PHE A 280 -12.56 -8.07 12.86
N LEU A 281 -11.76 -7.06 13.18
CA LEU A 281 -10.35 -7.21 13.56
C LEU A 281 -10.14 -7.73 14.99
N GLU A 282 -11.19 -7.81 15.81
CA GLU A 282 -11.12 -8.41 17.14
C GLU A 282 -10.71 -9.89 17.09
N THR A 283 -11.03 -10.58 15.99
CA THR A 283 -10.75 -12.00 15.76
C THR A 283 -9.53 -12.15 14.84
N PRO A 284 -8.34 -12.54 15.36
CA PRO A 284 -7.12 -12.62 14.57
C PRO A 284 -7.17 -13.58 13.38
N GLU A 285 -7.97 -14.64 13.48
CA GLU A 285 -8.18 -15.65 12.45
C GLU A 285 -8.76 -15.08 11.15
N HIS A 286 -9.32 -13.86 11.18
CA HIS A 286 -9.80 -13.18 9.97
C HIS A 286 -8.67 -12.65 9.08
N TYR A 287 -7.48 -12.43 9.63
CA TYR A 287 -6.32 -11.95 8.87
C TYR A 287 -5.12 -12.89 8.96
N GLN A 288 -5.05 -13.77 9.95
CA GLN A 288 -4.05 -14.85 10.01
C GLN A 288 -4.53 -16.05 9.18
N GLY A 289 -3.62 -16.70 8.43
CA GLY A 289 -3.94 -17.89 7.64
C GLY A 289 -4.38 -17.60 6.19
N LEU A 290 -4.36 -16.34 5.76
CA LEU A 290 -4.64 -15.96 4.37
C LEU A 290 -3.58 -16.49 3.40
N GLU A 291 -2.36 -16.70 3.88
CA GLU A 291 -1.26 -17.31 3.14
C GLU A 291 -1.64 -18.68 2.58
N ALA A 292 -2.13 -19.59 3.42
CA ALA A 292 -2.49 -20.95 3.04
C ALA A 292 -3.69 -20.98 2.07
N PHE A 293 -4.59 -19.99 2.16
CA PHE A 293 -5.71 -19.85 1.24
C PHE A 293 -5.23 -19.47 -0.17
N PHE A 294 -4.32 -18.50 -0.29
CA PHE A 294 -3.80 -18.06 -1.59
C PHE A 294 -2.74 -18.99 -2.16
N GLU A 295 -1.95 -19.66 -1.31
CA GLU A 295 -0.93 -20.64 -1.72
C GLU A 295 -1.55 -21.78 -2.52
N LYS A 296 -2.67 -22.35 -2.03
CA LYS A 296 -3.43 -23.37 -2.78
C LYS A 296 -3.87 -22.90 -4.17
N LYS A 297 -4.25 -21.63 -4.31
CA LYS A 297 -4.66 -21.05 -5.60
C LYS A 297 -3.47 -20.84 -6.53
N ARG A 298 -2.33 -20.38 -5.99
CA ARG A 298 -1.07 -20.25 -6.71
C ARG A 298 -0.61 -21.62 -7.23
N ASP A 299 -0.57 -22.62 -6.36
CA ASP A 299 -0.09 -23.96 -6.70
C ASP A 299 -0.97 -24.62 -7.76
N PHE A 300 -2.29 -24.46 -7.65
CA PHE A 300 -3.22 -24.89 -8.70
C PHE A 300 -2.91 -24.23 -10.05
N PHE A 301 -2.65 -22.92 -10.07
CA PHE A 301 -2.31 -22.21 -11.30
C PHE A 301 -0.97 -22.67 -11.89
N ILE A 302 0.07 -22.81 -11.05
CA ILE A 302 1.37 -23.32 -11.48
C ILE A 302 1.23 -24.74 -12.05
N GLN A 303 0.51 -25.62 -11.36
CA GLN A 303 0.25 -26.98 -11.83
C GLN A 303 -0.50 -26.99 -13.16
N ALA A 304 -1.48 -26.10 -13.35
CA ALA A 304 -2.21 -25.99 -14.61
C ALA A 304 -1.35 -25.46 -15.78
N LEU A 305 -0.27 -24.73 -15.49
CA LEU A 305 0.71 -24.29 -16.50
C LEU A 305 1.71 -25.38 -16.89
N GLN A 306 1.89 -26.41 -16.06
CA GLN A 306 2.78 -27.53 -16.36
C GLN A 306 2.33 -28.22 -17.65
N GLY A 307 3.27 -28.47 -18.57
CA GLY A 307 3.01 -29.03 -19.89
C GLY A 307 2.64 -28.00 -20.97
N SER A 308 2.54 -26.71 -20.61
CA SER A 308 2.57 -25.60 -21.57
C SER A 308 4.00 -25.14 -21.84
N ARG A 309 4.20 -24.15 -22.74
CA ARG A 309 5.50 -23.49 -22.95
C ARG A 309 5.83 -22.42 -21.89
N PHE A 310 4.91 -22.16 -20.96
CA PHE A 310 5.06 -21.18 -19.88
C PHE A 310 5.42 -21.81 -18.53
N GLY A 311 5.29 -23.14 -18.41
CA GLY A 311 5.58 -23.89 -17.18
C GLY A 311 6.81 -24.78 -17.30
#